data_AF-A0A401K8D4-F1
#
_entry.id   AF-A0A401K8D4-F1
#
_cell.length_a   1.000
_cell.length_b   1.000
_cell.length_c   1.000
_cell.angle_alpha   90.00
_cell.angle_beta   90.00
_cell.angle_gamma   90.00
#
_symmetry.space_group_name_H-M   'P 1'
#
loop_
_entity.id
_entity.type
_entity.pdbx_description
1 polymer ?
#
loop_
_entity_poly.entity_id
_entity_poly.type
_entity_poly.pdbx_seq_one_letter_code
_entity_poly.pdbx_strand_id
1 'polypeptide(L)'
;MAASGVERDNLVLAAQTGDPAAISRLLAVCQADARRYAYKHCRAGDVDDAIQESLLVVSRKVKGLKAAAAFSAWLFTVIKRECRKLERMMFRHEPLSEEHAEELLARRSDDALRVDLANALESLPAHYLEVVLLRDFEELTIAEIAEHLGEPQGAIKSRLHRARELVREYMLGPDTR
;
A
#
# COMPACT_ATOMS: atom_id res chain seq x y z
N MET A 1 10.60 -13.44 19.32
CA MET A 1 10.38 -14.73 18.62
C MET A 1 9.31 -14.51 17.57
N ALA A 2 9.58 -14.81 16.30
CA ALA A 2 8.56 -14.69 15.26
C ALA A 2 7.53 -15.80 15.49
N ALA A 3 6.26 -15.45 15.69
CA ALA A 3 5.18 -16.42 15.72
C ALA A 3 5.19 -17.23 14.42
N SER A 4 4.92 -18.53 14.52
CA SER A 4 4.76 -19.37 13.32
C SER A 4 3.64 -18.82 12.43
N GLY A 5 3.68 -19.05 11.12
CA GLY A 5 2.64 -18.57 10.20
C GLY A 5 1.23 -18.97 10.64
N VAL A 6 1.08 -20.20 11.13
CA VAL A 6 -0.18 -20.77 11.65
C VAL A 6 -0.64 -20.06 12.93
N GLU A 7 0.28 -19.76 13.86
CA GLU A 7 -0.03 -19.04 15.10
C GLU A 7 -0.47 -17.60 14.83
N ARG A 8 0.15 -16.93 13.86
CA ARG A 8 -0.26 -15.60 13.41
C ARG A 8 -1.65 -15.62 12.78
N ASP A 9 -1.93 -16.59 11.92
CA ASP A 9 -3.23 -16.70 11.26
C ASP A 9 -4.36 -16.91 12.29
N ASN A 10 -4.12 -17.74 13.30
CA ASN A 10 -5.07 -17.93 14.41
C ASN A 10 -5.31 -16.63 15.20
N LEU A 11 -4.27 -15.84 15.46
CA LEU A 11 -4.40 -14.54 16.11
C LEU A 11 -5.19 -13.54 15.26
N VAL A 12 -4.99 -13.55 13.93
CA VAL A 12 -5.74 -12.72 12.99
C VAL A 12 -7.22 -13.10 13.01
N LEU A 13 -7.54 -14.39 12.90
CA LEU A 13 -8.93 -14.88 12.96
C LEU A 13 -9.60 -14.50 14.28
N ALA A 14 -8.91 -14.64 15.42
CA ALA A 14 -9.43 -14.22 16.72
C ALA A 14 -9.64 -12.70 16.78
N ALA A 15 -8.69 -11.90 16.29
CA ALA A 15 -8.80 -10.44 16.25
C ALA A 15 -9.97 -9.96 15.37
N GLN A 16 -10.32 -10.71 14.32
CA GLN A 16 -11.46 -10.40 13.44
C GLN A 16 -12.82 -10.48 14.15
N THR A 17 -12.92 -11.29 15.21
CA THR A 17 -14.13 -11.34 16.05
C THR A 17 -14.35 -10.06 16.87
N GLY A 18 -13.31 -9.22 16.98
CA GLY A 18 -13.32 -8.03 17.82
C GLY A 18 -12.89 -8.25 19.26
N ASP A 19 -12.36 -9.42 19.60
CA ASP A 19 -11.74 -9.67 20.90
C ASP A 19 -10.55 -8.71 21.13
N PRO A 20 -10.64 -7.79 22.13
CA PRO A 20 -9.58 -6.84 22.43
C PRO A 20 -8.25 -7.51 22.83
N ALA A 21 -8.31 -8.68 23.48
CA ALA A 21 -7.12 -9.42 23.89
C ALA A 21 -6.43 -10.06 22.68
N ALA A 22 -7.19 -10.57 21.71
CA ALA A 22 -6.65 -11.06 20.45
C ALA A 22 -6.01 -9.94 19.63
N ILE A 23 -6.66 -8.78 19.51
CA ILE A 23 -6.09 -7.60 18.84
C ILE A 23 -4.77 -7.19 19.50
N SER A 24 -4.75 -7.07 20.83
CA SER A 24 -3.55 -6.65 21.56
C SER A 24 -2.37 -7.60 21.35
N ARG A 25 -2.64 -8.92 21.37
CA ARG A 25 -1.62 -9.96 21.07
C ARG A 25 -1.13 -9.89 19.62
N LEU A 26 -2.04 -9.71 18.66
CA LEU A 26 -1.68 -9.57 17.26
C LEU A 26 -0.76 -8.37 17.04
N LEU A 27 -1.08 -7.21 17.63
CA LEU A 27 -0.27 -6.00 17.54
C LEU A 27 1.13 -6.21 18.15
N ALA A 28 1.21 -6.84 19.32
CA ALA A 28 2.50 -7.15 19.97
C ALA A 28 3.37 -8.07 19.11
N VAL A 29 2.78 -9.11 18.52
CA VAL A 29 3.51 -10.07 17.67
C VAL A 29 3.98 -9.42 16.37
N CYS A 30 3.17 -8.56 15.74
CA CYS A 30 3.55 -7.94 14.47
C CYS A 30 4.44 -6.70 14.61
N GLN A 31 4.59 -6.14 15.81
CA GLN A 31 5.35 -4.91 16.04
C GLN A 31 6.82 -5.03 15.59
N ALA A 32 7.48 -6.16 15.85
CA ALA A 32 8.88 -6.36 15.45
C ALA A 32 9.04 -6.43 13.92
N ASP A 33 8.09 -7.06 13.22
CA ASP A 33 8.09 -7.15 11.76
C ASP A 33 7.73 -5.80 11.13
N ALA A 34 6.79 -5.08 11.73
CA ALA A 34 6.43 -3.72 11.34
C ALA A 34 7.63 -2.78 11.47
N ARG A 35 8.34 -2.83 12.59
CA ARG A 35 9.53 -2.02 12.85
C ARG A 35 10.65 -2.31 11.87
N ARG A 36 10.98 -3.60 11.63
CA ARG A 36 12.00 -3.97 10.62
C ARG A 36 11.63 -3.47 9.23
N TYR A 37 10.37 -3.61 8.84
CA TYR A 37 9.92 -3.17 7.52
C TYR A 37 9.95 -1.64 7.40
N ALA A 38 9.50 -0.91 8.43
CA ALA A 38 9.53 0.55 8.48
C ALA A 38 10.95 1.11 8.42
N TYR A 39 11.91 0.56 9.17
CA TYR A 39 13.31 1.01 9.10
C TYR A 39 13.92 0.92 7.69
N LYS A 40 13.44 0.01 6.85
CA LYS A 40 13.91 -0.16 5.47
C LYS A 40 13.20 0.77 4.47
N HIS A 41 12.02 1.31 4.80
CA HIS A 41 11.14 1.96 3.83
C HIS A 41 10.65 3.36 4.24
N CYS A 42 10.71 3.70 5.53
CA CYS A 42 10.45 5.05 6.04
C CYS A 42 11.78 5.81 6.17
N ARG A 43 11.71 7.13 6.22
CA ARG A 43 12.82 7.97 6.70
C ARG A 43 13.05 7.69 8.17
N ALA A 44 14.30 7.84 8.63
CA ALA A 44 14.69 7.52 10.00
C ALA A 44 13.85 8.26 11.06
N GLY A 45 13.47 9.52 10.79
CA GLY A 45 12.64 10.33 11.68
C GLY A 45 11.16 9.91 11.74
N ASP A 46 10.66 9.22 10.73
CA ASP A 46 9.23 8.88 10.59
C ASP A 46 8.91 7.44 11.03
N VAL A 47 9.92 6.64 11.36
CA VAL A 47 9.77 5.20 11.62
C VAL A 47 8.76 4.93 12.73
N ASP A 48 8.92 5.61 13.88
CA ASP A 48 8.08 5.35 15.05
C ASP A 48 6.63 5.80 14.83
N ASP A 49 6.44 6.96 14.20
CA ASP A 49 5.11 7.49 13.86
C ASP A 49 4.41 6.60 12.82
N ALA A 50 5.13 6.16 11.78
CA ALA A 50 4.57 5.27 10.76
C ALA A 50 4.15 3.92 11.37
N ILE A 51 4.93 3.37 12.31
CA ILE A 51 4.57 2.15 13.03
C ILE A 51 3.30 2.40 13.86
N GLN A 52 3.25 3.49 14.62
CA GLN A 52 2.10 3.80 15.47
C GLN A 52 0.81 3.93 14.65
N GLU A 53 0.83 4.73 13.59
CA GLU A 53 -0.31 4.90 12.68
C GLU A 53 -0.71 3.57 12.01
N SER A 54 0.27 2.76 11.61
CA SER A 54 0.01 1.44 11.03
C SER A 54 -0.69 0.50 12.01
N LEU A 55 -0.24 0.45 13.27
CA LEU A 55 -0.86 -0.38 14.31
C LEU A 55 -2.28 0.10 14.64
N LEU A 56 -2.53 1.42 14.62
CA LEU A 56 -3.88 1.98 14.73
C LEU A 56 -4.77 1.53 13.55
N VAL A 57 -4.26 1.55 12.32
CA VAL A 57 -4.99 1.04 11.15
C VAL A 57 -5.29 -0.45 11.29
N VAL A 58 -4.32 -1.26 11.74
CA VAL A 58 -4.50 -2.70 11.96
C VAL A 58 -5.63 -2.94 12.98
N SER A 59 -5.58 -2.31 14.14
CA SER A 59 -6.59 -2.49 15.19
C SER A 59 -8.02 -2.17 14.71
N ARG A 60 -8.18 -1.18 13.83
CA ARG A 60 -9.47 -0.75 13.29
C ARG A 60 -9.95 -1.59 12.11
N LYS A 61 -9.04 -2.08 11.27
CA LYS A 61 -9.38 -2.66 9.95
C LYS A 61 -9.15 -4.16 9.82
N VAL A 62 -8.50 -4.81 10.79
CA VAL A 62 -8.21 -6.26 10.73
C VAL A 62 -9.48 -7.11 10.51
N LYS A 63 -10.63 -6.68 11.05
CA LYS A 63 -11.94 -7.31 10.84
C LYS A 63 -12.35 -7.46 9.37
N GLY A 64 -11.90 -6.54 8.50
CA GLY A 64 -12.22 -6.54 7.08
C GLY A 64 -11.24 -7.34 6.21
N LEU A 65 -10.21 -7.95 6.79
CA LEU A 65 -9.24 -8.73 6.03
C LEU A 65 -9.86 -10.05 5.57
N LYS A 66 -9.91 -10.29 4.25
CA LYS A 66 -10.61 -11.46 3.69
C LYS A 66 -9.93 -12.80 3.98
N ALA A 67 -8.61 -12.80 4.20
CA ALA A 67 -7.82 -14.00 4.43
C ALA A 67 -6.70 -13.72 5.44
N ALA A 68 -6.61 -14.54 6.48
CA ALA A 68 -5.59 -14.39 7.53
C ALA A 68 -4.16 -14.47 6.97
N ALA A 69 -3.92 -15.40 6.04
CA ALA A 69 -2.64 -15.57 5.36
C ALA A 69 -2.15 -14.32 4.60
N ALA A 70 -3.05 -13.39 4.23
CA ALA A 70 -2.70 -12.13 3.57
C ALA A 70 -2.23 -11.04 4.55
N PHE A 71 -2.27 -11.29 5.86
CA PHE A 71 -2.03 -10.26 6.88
C PHE A 71 -0.67 -9.60 6.75
N SER A 72 0.41 -10.35 6.54
CA SER A 72 1.76 -9.77 6.44
C SER A 72 1.90 -8.84 5.23
N ALA A 73 1.40 -9.26 4.07
CA ALA A 73 1.41 -8.42 2.85
C ALA A 73 0.55 -7.16 3.03
N TRP A 74 -0.61 -7.30 3.69
CA TRP A 74 -1.48 -6.17 4.01
C TRP A 74 -0.81 -5.20 5.00
N LEU A 75 -0.21 -5.70 6.08
CA LEU A 75 0.52 -4.90 7.07
C LEU A 75 1.64 -4.08 6.42
N PHE A 76 2.44 -4.70 5.55
CA PHE A 76 3.52 -4.00 4.85
C PHE A 76 3.01 -2.93 3.89
N THR A 77 1.84 -3.15 3.28
CA THR A 77 1.17 -2.14 2.45
C THR A 77 0.71 -0.95 3.30
N VAL A 78 0.16 -1.21 4.49
CA VAL A 78 -0.22 -0.16 5.45
C VAL A 78 1.00 0.65 5.88
N ILE A 79 2.09 -0.02 6.28
CA ILE A 79 3.32 0.66 6.72
C ILE A 79 3.91 1.53 5.60
N LYS A 80 4.00 1.00 4.38
CA LYS A 80 4.52 1.76 3.25
C LYS A 80 3.69 3.02 2.98
N ARG A 81 2.36 2.93 3.12
CA ARG A 81 1.46 4.06 2.96
C ARG A 81 1.67 5.10 4.07
N GLU A 82 1.81 4.69 5.32
CA GLU A 82 2.05 5.64 6.42
C GLU A 82 3.44 6.29 6.33
N CYS A 83 4.49 5.56 5.94
CA CYS A 83 5.81 6.13 5.65
C CYS A 83 5.71 7.27 4.61
N ARG A 84 5.02 7.01 3.49
CA ARG A 84 4.88 7.97 2.39
C ARG A 84 3.97 9.14 2.73
N LYS A 85 2.94 8.91 3.54
CA LYS A 85 2.09 9.98 4.06
C LYS A 85 2.89 10.95 4.92
N LEU A 86 3.71 10.44 5.85
CA LEU A 86 4.57 11.27 6.70
C LEU A 86 5.63 12.02 5.88
N GLU A 87 6.26 11.32 4.94
CA GLU A 87 7.19 11.92 3.99
C GLU A 87 6.54 13.06 3.21
N ARG A 88 5.34 12.87 2.66
CA ARG A 88 4.59 13.93 1.98
C ARG A 88 4.17 15.06 2.90
N MET A 89 3.84 14.79 4.17
CA MET A 89 3.51 15.85 5.13
C MET A 89 4.72 16.76 5.42
N MET A 90 5.93 16.18 5.47
CA MET A 90 7.17 16.95 5.56
C MET A 90 7.42 17.75 4.27
N PHE A 91 7.19 17.13 3.10
CA PHE A 91 7.40 17.76 1.78
C PHE A 91 6.26 18.64 1.28
N ARG A 92 5.14 18.74 1.99
CA ARG A 92 4.08 19.71 1.67
C ARG A 92 4.56 21.16 1.72
N HIS A 93 5.76 21.40 2.27
CA HIS A 93 6.44 22.69 2.27
C HIS A 93 7.60 22.82 1.27
N GLU A 94 7.94 21.78 0.49
CA GLU A 94 9.06 21.83 -0.45
C GLU A 94 8.64 21.20 -1.80
N PRO A 95 8.60 21.95 -2.91
CA PRO A 95 8.40 21.34 -4.21
C PRO A 95 9.54 20.34 -4.47
N LEU A 96 9.19 19.10 -4.82
CA LEU A 96 10.19 18.08 -5.20
C LEU A 96 10.97 18.60 -6.42
N SER A 97 12.30 18.66 -6.31
CA SER A 97 13.15 18.97 -7.47
C SER A 97 13.14 17.79 -8.46
N GLU A 98 13.20 18.09 -9.76
CA GLU A 98 13.25 17.07 -10.82
C GLU A 98 14.38 16.05 -10.60
N GLU A 99 15.54 16.49 -10.10
CA GLU A 99 16.67 15.62 -9.72
C GLU A 99 16.33 14.59 -8.64
N HIS A 100 15.52 14.95 -7.63
CA HIS A 100 15.15 14.01 -6.57
C HIS A 100 14.16 12.95 -7.05
N ALA A 101 13.29 13.30 -8.01
CA ALA A 101 12.40 12.35 -8.68
C ALA A 101 13.22 11.34 -9.51
N GLU A 102 14.24 11.82 -10.23
CA GLU A 102 15.17 11.00 -11.01
C GLU A 102 16.05 10.07 -10.13
N GLU A 103 16.57 10.54 -9.00
CA GLU A 103 17.35 9.71 -8.08
C GLU A 103 16.51 8.61 -7.40
N LEU A 104 15.24 8.89 -7.08
CA LEU A 104 14.29 7.89 -6.57
C LEU A 104 13.95 6.84 -7.63
N LEU A 105 13.84 7.25 -8.89
CA LEU A 105 13.67 6.35 -10.03
C LEU A 105 14.90 5.45 -10.22
N ALA A 106 16.12 5.98 -10.05
CA ALA A 106 17.39 5.27 -10.23
C ALA A 106 17.71 4.21 -9.16
N ARG A 107 17.10 4.27 -7.95
CA ARG A 107 17.51 3.44 -6.80
C ARG A 107 16.86 2.06 -6.65
N ARG A 108 16.43 1.39 -7.73
CA ARG A 108 15.99 -0.02 -7.64
C ARG A 108 16.34 -0.83 -8.88
N SER A 109 16.69 -2.10 -8.66
CA SER A 109 16.83 -3.14 -9.68
C SER A 109 15.52 -3.32 -10.47
N ASP A 110 15.66 -3.60 -11.77
CA ASP A 110 14.64 -3.98 -12.77
C ASP A 110 14.15 -2.85 -13.72
N ASP A 111 15.08 -2.20 -14.43
CA ASP A 111 14.77 -1.15 -15.42
C ASP A 111 13.84 -1.61 -16.55
N ALA A 112 13.97 -2.86 -17.01
CA ALA A 112 13.06 -3.44 -17.99
C ALA A 112 11.62 -3.53 -17.43
N LEU A 113 11.46 -4.00 -16.19
CA LEU A 113 10.16 -4.07 -15.52
C LEU A 113 9.52 -2.67 -15.35
N ARG A 114 10.34 -1.63 -15.13
CA ARG A 114 9.84 -0.25 -15.04
C ARG A 114 9.35 0.28 -16.37
N VAL A 115 10.12 0.07 -17.45
CA VAL A 115 9.73 0.48 -18.80
C VAL A 115 8.45 -0.25 -19.22
N ASP A 116 8.36 -1.56 -18.97
CA ASP A 116 7.16 -2.34 -19.27
C ASP A 116 5.94 -1.88 -18.48
N LEU A 117 6.11 -1.55 -17.19
CA LEU A 117 5.04 -0.99 -16.37
C LEU A 117 4.60 0.40 -16.85
N ALA A 118 5.54 1.26 -17.27
CA ALA A 118 5.21 2.57 -17.80
C ALA A 118 4.37 2.43 -19.08
N ASN A 119 4.81 1.59 -20.03
CA ASN A 119 4.05 1.29 -21.25
C ASN A 119 2.66 0.71 -20.94
N ALA A 120 2.57 -0.19 -19.96
CA ALA A 120 1.29 -0.75 -19.52
C ALA A 120 0.34 0.33 -18.99
N LEU A 121 0.84 1.28 -18.21
CA LEU A 121 0.06 2.40 -17.69
C LEU A 121 -0.36 3.37 -18.81
N GLU A 122 0.53 3.68 -19.75
CA GLU A 122 0.24 4.54 -20.91
C GLU A 122 -0.80 3.92 -21.85
N SER A 123 -0.87 2.58 -21.92
CA SER A 123 -1.90 1.89 -22.71
C SER A 123 -3.31 1.98 -22.12
N LEU A 124 -3.46 2.41 -20.86
CA LEU A 124 -4.76 2.51 -20.21
C LEU A 124 -5.58 3.65 -20.81
N PRO A 125 -6.90 3.45 -21.02
CA PRO A 125 -7.84 4.55 -21.19
C PRO A 125 -7.68 5.59 -20.07
N ALA A 126 -7.76 6.88 -20.42
CA ALA A 126 -7.47 7.99 -19.49
C ALA A 126 -8.20 7.90 -18.15
N HIS A 127 -9.47 7.48 -18.16
CA HIS A 127 -10.26 7.30 -16.94
C HIS A 127 -9.77 6.13 -16.05
N TYR A 128 -9.13 5.10 -16.60
CA TYR A 128 -8.50 4.06 -15.80
C TYR A 128 -7.13 4.50 -15.27
N LEU A 129 -6.34 5.18 -16.10
CA LEU A 129 -5.06 5.76 -15.68
C LEU A 129 -5.26 6.75 -14.52
N GLU A 130 -6.23 7.67 -14.65
CA GLU A 130 -6.54 8.69 -13.63
C GLU A 130 -6.80 8.08 -12.25
N VAL A 131 -7.66 7.05 -12.15
CA VAL A 131 -7.92 6.43 -10.83
C VAL A 131 -6.71 5.69 -10.29
N VAL A 132 -5.88 5.09 -11.15
CA VAL A 132 -4.63 4.43 -10.75
C VAL A 132 -3.62 5.44 -10.24
N LEU A 133 -3.44 6.57 -10.93
CA LEU A 133 -2.58 7.65 -10.47
C LEU A 133 -3.05 8.19 -9.13
N LEU A 134 -4.34 8.54 -9.01
CA LEU A 134 -4.90 9.03 -7.75
C LEU A 134 -4.78 8.01 -6.61
N ARG A 135 -4.87 6.70 -6.91
CA ARG A 135 -4.85 5.65 -5.89
C ARG A 135 -3.45 5.18 -5.50
N ASP A 136 -2.56 5.01 -6.47
CA ASP A 136 -1.29 4.30 -6.29
C ASP A 136 -0.08 5.26 -6.33
N PHE A 137 -0.24 6.47 -6.89
CA PHE A 137 0.76 7.55 -6.87
C PHE A 137 0.40 8.63 -5.83
N GLU A 138 -0.82 9.17 -5.87
CA GLU A 138 -1.31 10.17 -4.90
C GLU A 138 -1.85 9.53 -3.60
N GLU A 139 -1.99 8.20 -3.58
CA GLU A 139 -2.40 7.39 -2.42
C GLU A 139 -3.74 7.78 -1.77
N LEU A 140 -4.61 8.45 -2.53
CA LEU A 140 -5.96 8.79 -2.11
C LEU A 140 -6.75 7.52 -1.81
N THR A 141 -7.55 7.57 -0.76
CA THR A 141 -8.55 6.55 -0.47
C THR A 141 -9.62 6.54 -1.55
N ILE A 142 -10.32 5.41 -1.69
CA ILE A 142 -11.48 5.32 -2.59
C ILE A 142 -12.52 6.42 -2.30
N ALA A 143 -12.66 6.82 -1.03
CA ALA A 143 -13.57 7.90 -0.62
C ALA A 143 -13.07 9.27 -1.11
N GLU A 144 -11.79 9.58 -0.91
CA GLU A 144 -11.19 10.83 -1.39
C GLU A 144 -11.19 10.92 -2.93
N ILE A 145 -10.95 9.80 -3.63
CA ILE A 145 -11.04 9.76 -5.10
C ILE A 145 -12.49 9.97 -5.56
N ALA A 146 -13.45 9.33 -4.89
CA ALA A 146 -14.87 9.50 -5.19
C ALA A 146 -15.32 10.95 -5.03
N GLU A 147 -14.88 11.61 -3.96
CA GLU A 147 -15.12 13.03 -3.72
C GLU A 147 -14.41 13.91 -4.77
N HIS A 148 -13.14 13.63 -5.06
CA HIS A 148 -12.33 14.37 -6.02
C HIS A 148 -12.90 14.33 -7.45
N LEU A 149 -13.41 13.17 -7.88
CA LEU A 149 -13.96 12.96 -9.22
C LEU A 149 -15.48 13.17 -9.30
N GLY A 150 -16.16 13.40 -8.17
CA GLY A 150 -17.63 13.49 -8.13
C GLY A 150 -18.35 12.18 -8.49
N GLU A 151 -17.71 11.03 -8.25
CA GLU A 151 -18.21 9.71 -8.64
C GLU A 151 -18.51 8.81 -7.44
N PRO A 152 -19.45 7.85 -7.53
CA PRO A 152 -19.69 6.90 -6.45
C PRO A 152 -18.46 6.03 -6.16
N GLN A 153 -18.20 5.74 -4.88
CA GLN A 153 -17.11 4.83 -4.48
C GLN A 153 -17.14 3.46 -5.17
N GLY A 154 -18.33 2.97 -5.55
CA GLY A 154 -18.50 1.73 -6.32
C GLY A 154 -17.93 1.83 -7.75
N ALA A 155 -18.08 2.99 -8.40
CA ALA A 155 -17.49 3.26 -9.70
C ALA A 155 -15.96 3.31 -9.60
N ILE A 156 -15.42 4.00 -8.59
CA ILE A 156 -13.98 4.06 -8.32
C ILE A 156 -13.39 2.66 -8.09
N LYS A 157 -14.04 1.83 -7.26
CA LYS A 157 -13.61 0.44 -7.04
C LYS A 157 -13.57 -0.37 -8.33
N SER A 158 -14.60 -0.22 -9.16
CA SER A 158 -14.71 -0.96 -10.43
C SER A 158 -13.68 -0.49 -11.45
N ARG A 159 -13.46 0.83 -11.58
CA ARG A 159 -12.41 1.41 -12.44
C ARG A 159 -11.03 0.96 -12.00
N LEU A 160 -10.72 1.01 -10.69
CA LEU A 160 -9.44 0.55 -10.15
C LEU A 160 -9.20 -0.94 -10.40
N HIS A 161 -10.22 -1.77 -10.17
CA HIS A 161 -10.13 -3.19 -10.48
C HIS A 161 -9.83 -3.41 -11.96
N ARG A 162 -10.61 -2.77 -12.85
CA ARG A 162 -10.42 -2.96 -14.29
C ARG A 162 -9.06 -2.44 -14.78
N ALA A 163 -8.62 -1.29 -14.28
CA ALA A 163 -7.31 -0.74 -14.59
C ALA A 163 -6.17 -1.72 -14.22
N ARG A 164 -6.25 -2.34 -13.03
CA ARG A 164 -5.24 -3.32 -12.58
C ARG A 164 -5.28 -4.63 -13.35
N GLU A 165 -6.46 -5.08 -13.79
CA GLU A 165 -6.55 -6.23 -14.70
C GLU A 165 -5.89 -5.92 -16.04
N LEU A 166 -6.15 -4.76 -16.64
CA LEU A 166 -5.56 -4.36 -17.92
C LEU A 166 -4.03 -4.25 -17.83
N VAL A 167 -3.50 -3.63 -16.76
CA VAL A 167 -2.04 -3.59 -16.52
C VAL A 167 -1.49 -5.01 -16.35
N ARG A 168 -2.17 -5.89 -15.61
CA ARG A 168 -1.72 -7.27 -15.45
C ARG A 168 -1.76 -8.04 -16.78
N GLU A 169 -2.83 -7.92 -17.55
CA GLU A 169 -2.98 -8.54 -18.87
C GLU A 169 -1.84 -8.10 -19.80
N TYR A 170 -1.50 -6.80 -19.80
CA TYR A 170 -0.36 -6.26 -20.55
C TYR A 170 0.97 -6.87 -20.08
N MET A 171 1.21 -6.92 -18.77
CA MET A 171 2.45 -7.43 -18.19
C MET A 171 2.61 -8.96 -18.28
N LEU A 172 1.52 -9.70 -18.50
CA LEU A 172 1.52 -11.17 -18.64
C LEU A 172 1.27 -11.66 -20.07
N GLY A 173 1.04 -10.74 -21.02
CA GLY A 173 0.79 -11.05 -22.42
C GLY A 173 2.01 -11.71 -23.07
N PRO A 174 1.81 -12.61 -24.07
CA PRO A 174 2.90 -13.40 -24.65
C PRO A 174 3.88 -12.65 -25.57
N ASP A 175 4.01 -11.32 -25.49
CA ASP A 175 5.07 -10.56 -26.19
C ASP A 175 5.29 -9.17 -25.54
N THR A 176 6.21 -9.12 -24.57
CA THR A 176 7.15 -7.99 -24.44
C THR A 176 8.56 -8.57 -24.62
N ARG A 177 8.95 -8.74 -25.88
CA ARG A 177 10.32 -8.99 -26.34
C ARG A 177 10.73 -7.88 -27.30
#